data_AF-A0A6B9YZL8-F1
#
_entry.id   AF-A0A6B9YZL8-F1
#
_cell.length_a   1.000
_cell.length_b   1.000
_cell.length_c   1.000
_cell.angle_alpha   90.00
_cell.angle_beta   90.00
_cell.angle_gamma   90.00
#
_symmetry.space_group_name_H-M   'P 1'
#
loop_
_entity.id
_entity.type
_entity.pdbx_description
1 polymer ?
#
loop_
_entity_poly.entity_id
_entity_poly.type
_entity_poly.pdbx_seq_one_letter_code
_entity_poly.pdbx_strand_id
1 'polypeptide(L)'
;MLKLIHVRYWYLHILIIFLFIFACTPTKHPAGVRLSLVNNRQSIQIKGLDYAVMQDIARDTDNTVWQSLVAVYRMPADTDLKNYQPVQPGHYLLKDSAVVFTPDTPFVKGQTYFIRNYRLGEGARLIDYIKGHSQPGRTHFIDLIFKE
;
A
#
# COMPACT_ATOMS: atom_id res chain seq x y z
N MET A 1 -17.34 -39.26 -45.73
CA MET A 1 -17.97 -38.72 -44.50
C MET A 1 -16.98 -38.50 -43.34
N LEU A 2 -15.93 -39.31 -43.16
CA LEU A 2 -15.01 -39.20 -42.00
C LEU A 2 -14.13 -37.93 -41.96
N LYS A 3 -13.77 -37.34 -43.11
CA LYS A 3 -12.92 -36.12 -43.17
C LYS A 3 -13.61 -34.84 -42.69
N LEU A 4 -14.95 -34.75 -42.76
CA LEU A 4 -15.67 -33.55 -42.30
C LEU A 4 -15.76 -33.44 -40.77
N ILE A 5 -15.61 -34.55 -40.05
CA ILE A 5 -15.75 -34.58 -38.58
C ILE A 5 -14.46 -34.05 -37.92
N HIS A 6 -13.28 -34.37 -38.44
CA HIS A 6 -12.00 -33.87 -37.93
C HIS A 6 -11.83 -32.35 -38.08
N VAL A 7 -12.27 -31.77 -39.20
CA VAL A 7 -12.20 -30.31 -39.44
C VAL A 7 -13.09 -29.55 -38.45
N ARG A 8 -14.23 -30.15 -38.06
CA ARG A 8 -15.18 -29.55 -37.12
C ARG A 8 -14.68 -29.58 -35.67
N TYR A 9 -13.97 -30.63 -35.26
CA TYR A 9 -13.31 -30.70 -33.94
C TYR A 9 -12.08 -29.78 -33.85
N TRP A 10 -11.32 -29.61 -34.93
CA TRP A 10 -10.18 -28.68 -34.97
C TRP A 10 -10.61 -27.22 -34.72
N TYR A 11 -11.70 -26.79 -35.35
CA TYR A 11 -12.26 -25.45 -35.15
C TYR A 11 -12.79 -25.25 -33.73
N LEU A 12 -13.40 -26.28 -33.14
CA LEU A 12 -13.90 -26.25 -31.76
C LEU A 12 -12.76 -26.13 -30.74
N HIS A 13 -11.63 -26.81 -30.96
CA HIS A 13 -10.45 -26.70 -30.10
C HIS A 13 -9.75 -25.33 -30.23
N ILE A 14 -9.67 -24.76 -31.43
CA ILE A 14 -9.18 -23.39 -31.63
C ILE A 14 -10.07 -22.37 -30.93
N LEU A 15 -11.40 -22.53 -31.01
CA LEU A 15 -12.36 -21.64 -30.35
C LEU A 15 -12.24 -21.69 -28.82
N ILE A 16 -12.00 -22.87 -28.23
CA ILE A 16 -11.79 -23.05 -26.79
C ILE A 16 -10.47 -22.39 -26.33
N ILE A 17 -9.38 -22.54 -27.09
CA ILE A 17 -8.09 -21.89 -26.77
C ILE A 17 -8.23 -20.36 -26.86
N PHE A 18 -9.01 -19.85 -27.81
CA PHE A 18 -9.25 -18.41 -27.98
C PHE A 18 -10.09 -17.80 -26.84
N LEU A 19 -10.87 -18.60 -26.11
CA LEU A 19 -11.63 -18.15 -24.94
C LEU A 19 -10.75 -17.96 -23.68
N PHE A 20 -9.61 -18.66 -23.57
CA PHE A 20 -8.71 -18.55 -22.42
C PHE A 20 -7.80 -17.31 -22.45
N ILE A 21 -7.59 -16.69 -23.62
CA ILE A 21 -6.74 -15.49 -23.75
C ILE A 21 -7.42 -14.18 -23.32
N PHE A 22 -8.74 -14.17 -23.08
CA PHE A 22 -9.46 -12.99 -22.57
C PHE A 22 -9.67 -12.99 -21.06
N ALA A 23 -9.18 -14.01 -20.34
CA ALA A 23 -9.37 -14.13 -18.90
C ALA A 23 -8.40 -13.27 -18.05
N CYS A 24 -7.64 -12.36 -18.68
CA CYS A 24 -6.79 -11.43 -17.96
C CYS A 24 -7.63 -10.25 -17.46
N THR A 25 -8.32 -10.41 -16.33
CA THR A 25 -8.93 -9.28 -15.63
C THR A 25 -7.84 -8.47 -14.94
N PRO A 26 -7.68 -7.17 -15.26
CA PRO A 26 -6.77 -6.33 -14.51
C PRO A 26 -7.24 -6.27 -13.06
N THR A 27 -6.37 -6.66 -12.14
CA THR A 27 -6.59 -6.47 -10.71
C THR A 27 -6.79 -4.98 -10.46
N LYS A 28 -8.01 -4.59 -10.08
CA LYS A 28 -8.32 -3.24 -9.63
C LYS A 28 -7.40 -2.95 -8.45
N HIS A 29 -6.38 -2.12 -8.68
CA HIS A 29 -5.52 -1.63 -7.62
C HIS A 29 -6.43 -0.84 -6.67
N PRO A 30 -6.61 -1.29 -5.42
CA PRO A 30 -7.52 -0.62 -4.51
C PRO A 30 -6.99 0.80 -4.28
N ALA A 31 -7.85 1.78 -4.53
CA ALA A 31 -7.69 3.22 -4.33
C ALA A 31 -6.26 3.68 -4.03
N GLY A 32 -5.58 4.15 -5.09
CA GLY A 32 -4.16 4.50 -5.09
C GLY A 32 -3.79 5.54 -4.03
N VAL A 33 -3.14 5.06 -2.98
CA VAL A 33 -2.45 5.92 -2.02
C VAL A 33 -1.36 6.68 -2.76
N ARG A 34 -1.39 8.01 -2.68
CA ARG A 34 -0.45 8.90 -3.37
C ARG A 34 0.44 9.59 -2.36
N LEU A 35 1.73 9.60 -2.65
CA LEU A 35 2.73 10.31 -1.88
C LEU A 35 3.14 11.59 -2.60
N SER A 36 3.35 12.67 -1.86
CA SER A 36 3.88 13.92 -2.40
C SER A 36 4.75 14.59 -1.35
N LEU A 37 5.92 15.08 -1.76
CA LEU A 37 6.78 15.88 -0.90
C LEU A 37 6.22 17.31 -0.80
N VAL A 38 6.06 17.80 0.42
CA VAL A 38 5.52 19.14 0.72
C VAL A 38 6.47 19.88 1.68
N ASN A 39 6.21 21.17 1.92
CA ASN A 39 7.02 22.01 2.80
C ASN A 39 8.52 21.97 2.45
N ASN A 40 8.87 22.36 1.22
CA ASN A 40 10.26 22.32 0.72
C ASN A 40 10.91 20.93 0.79
N ARG A 41 10.12 19.86 0.59
CA ARG A 41 10.54 18.46 0.68
C ARG A 41 10.91 17.97 2.08
N GLN A 42 10.56 18.72 3.13
CA GLN A 42 10.80 18.31 4.51
C GLN A 42 9.68 17.44 5.07
N SER A 43 8.51 17.42 4.44
CA SER A 43 7.35 16.66 4.90
C SER A 43 6.77 15.83 3.75
N ILE A 44 6.05 14.76 4.10
CA ILE A 44 5.37 13.90 3.13
C ILE A 44 3.88 14.04 3.34
N GLN A 45 3.17 14.34 2.26
CA GLN A 45 1.72 14.28 2.20
C GLN A 45 1.29 12.93 1.63
N ILE A 46 0.44 12.23 2.38
CA ILE A 46 -0.15 10.94 2.02
C ILE A 46 -1.65 11.16 1.77
N LYS A 47 -2.11 10.86 0.55
CA LYS A 47 -3.52 10.96 0.13
C LYS A 47 -4.06 9.60 -0.27
N GLY A 48 -5.39 9.45 -0.25
CA GLY A 48 -6.07 8.21 -0.69
C GLY A 48 -6.29 7.19 0.43
N LEU A 49 -6.08 7.59 1.69
CA LEU A 49 -6.52 6.81 2.86
C LEU A 49 -8.01 7.07 3.12
N ASP A 50 -8.67 6.13 3.79
CA ASP A 50 -10.07 6.30 4.20
C ASP A 50 -10.22 7.45 5.20
N TYR A 51 -11.08 8.42 4.90
CA TYR A 51 -11.23 9.62 5.70
C TYR A 51 -11.85 9.37 7.08
N ALA A 52 -12.80 8.43 7.20
CA ALA A 52 -13.39 8.09 8.47
C ALA A 52 -12.34 7.46 9.41
N VAL A 53 -11.53 6.55 8.86
CA VAL A 53 -10.40 5.95 9.59
C VAL A 53 -9.40 7.02 10.04
N MET A 54 -8.98 7.92 9.14
CA MET A 54 -8.07 9.01 9.48
C MET A 54 -8.61 9.93 10.58
N GLN A 55 -9.90 10.26 10.52
CA GLN A 55 -10.54 11.14 11.49
C GLN A 55 -10.61 10.51 12.88
N ASP A 56 -10.89 9.20 12.95
CA ASP A 56 -10.91 8.45 14.21
C ASP A 56 -9.51 8.45 14.86
N ILE A 57 -8.45 8.21 14.08
CA ILE A 57 -7.07 8.24 14.59
C ILE A 57 -6.66 9.64 15.02
N ALA A 58 -7.02 10.67 14.23
CA ALA A 58 -6.69 12.05 14.53
C ALA A 58 -7.28 12.53 15.86
N ARG A 59 -8.40 11.95 16.31
CA ARG A 59 -9.01 12.25 17.61
C ARG A 59 -8.23 11.68 18.78
N ASP A 60 -7.60 10.52 18.61
CA ASP A 60 -6.86 9.84 19.67
C ASP A 60 -5.45 10.41 19.91
N THR A 61 -5.01 11.40 19.11
CA THR A 61 -3.77 12.22 19.26
C THR A 61 -2.44 11.44 19.31
N ASP A 62 -2.46 10.11 19.40
CA ASP A 62 -1.25 9.32 19.59
C ASP A 62 -0.53 9.05 18.26
N ASN A 63 0.72 9.52 18.16
CA ASN A 63 1.60 9.25 17.02
C ASN A 63 1.89 7.75 16.86
N THR A 64 1.81 6.95 17.92
CA THR A 64 2.05 5.50 17.85
C THR A 64 1.04 4.80 16.94
N VAL A 65 -0.22 5.23 16.97
CA VAL A 65 -1.28 4.69 16.12
C VAL A 65 -1.00 5.02 14.65
N TRP A 66 -0.61 6.27 14.36
CA TRP A 66 -0.23 6.66 13.01
C TRP A 66 0.96 5.87 12.48
N GLN A 67 2.00 5.70 13.31
CA GLN A 67 3.17 4.89 12.96
C GLN A 67 2.79 3.43 12.69
N SER A 68 1.78 2.87 13.37
CA SER A 68 1.34 1.49 13.12
C SER A 68 0.66 1.29 11.76
N LEU A 69 0.11 2.35 11.16
CA LEU A 69 -0.65 2.29 9.91
C LEU A 69 0.15 2.77 8.72
N VAL A 70 0.91 3.84 8.90
CA VAL A 70 1.65 4.52 7.85
C VAL A 70 3.07 4.79 8.35
N ALA A 71 3.85 3.73 8.51
CA ALA A 71 5.23 3.84 8.96
C ALA A 71 6.14 4.32 7.83
N VAL A 72 7.02 5.27 8.13
CA VAL A 72 8.04 5.77 7.20
C VAL A 72 9.40 5.18 7.58
N TYR A 73 10.16 4.72 6.58
CA TYR A 73 11.46 4.10 6.78
C TYR A 73 12.49 4.63 5.79
N ARG A 74 13.75 4.63 6.20
CA ARG A 74 14.88 4.82 5.29
C ARG A 74 15.12 3.54 4.50
N MET A 75 15.39 3.65 3.20
CA MET A 75 15.80 2.50 2.39
C MET A 75 17.22 2.07 2.77
N PRO A 76 17.43 0.81 3.19
CA PRO A 76 18.77 0.26 3.38
C PRO A 76 19.46 0.04 2.04
N ALA A 77 20.80 -0.07 2.06
CA ALA A 77 21.57 -0.45 0.88
C ALA A 77 21.22 -1.87 0.41
N ASP A 78 21.03 -2.78 1.37
CA ASP A 78 20.53 -4.13 1.14
C ASP A 78 19.01 -4.17 1.37
N THR A 79 18.24 -4.39 0.30
CA THR A 79 16.78 -4.39 0.35
C THR A 79 16.19 -5.54 1.15
N ASP A 80 16.94 -6.61 1.40
CA ASP A 80 16.48 -7.73 2.23
C ASP A 80 16.38 -7.30 3.71
N LEU A 81 17.07 -6.22 4.07
CA LEU A 81 17.07 -5.66 5.42
C LEU A 81 15.94 -4.64 5.68
N LYS A 82 15.00 -4.46 4.73
CA LYS A 82 13.86 -3.51 4.87
C LYS A 82 13.06 -3.74 6.15
N ASN A 83 12.82 -5.00 6.53
CA ASN A 83 12.00 -5.34 7.69
C ASN A 83 12.68 -5.09 9.04
N TYR A 84 13.99 -4.82 9.03
CA TYR A 84 14.79 -4.53 10.22
C TYR A 84 15.10 -3.04 10.37
N GLN A 85 14.60 -2.20 9.46
CA GLN A 85 14.81 -0.76 9.56
C GLN A 85 13.99 -0.17 10.70
N PRO A 86 14.58 0.73 11.51
CA PRO A 86 13.82 1.49 12.48
C PRO A 86 12.84 2.43 11.76
N VAL A 87 11.66 2.62 12.34
CA VAL A 87 10.70 3.62 11.87
C VAL A 87 11.33 5.01 12.03
N GLN A 88 11.18 5.86 11.03
CA GLN A 88 11.61 7.24 11.08
C GLN A 88 10.76 7.99 12.11
N PRO A 89 11.37 8.59 13.15
CA PRO A 89 10.64 9.36 14.15
C PRO A 89 10.08 10.65 13.52
N GLY A 90 8.92 11.08 13.98
CA GLY A 90 8.20 12.21 13.44
C GLY A 90 6.77 12.31 13.92
N HIS A 91 6.09 13.33 13.42
CA HIS A 91 4.72 13.67 13.78
C HIS A 91 3.79 13.61 12.57
N TYR A 92 2.53 13.23 12.83
CA TYR A 92 1.49 13.12 11.82
C TYR A 92 0.42 14.19 12.06
N LEU A 93 0.01 14.86 10.99
CA LEU A 93 -1.06 15.85 11.03
C LEU A 93 -2.08 15.58 9.93
N LEU A 94 -3.34 15.43 10.29
CA LEU A 94 -4.43 15.34 9.32
C LEU A 94 -4.82 16.75 8.85
N LYS A 95 -4.69 17.02 7.55
CA LYS A 95 -5.06 18.28 6.91
C LYS A 95 -5.65 18.04 5.52
N ASP A 96 -6.81 18.64 5.24
CA ASP A 96 -7.47 18.59 3.92
C ASP A 96 -7.61 17.17 3.34
N SER A 97 -8.07 16.23 4.19
CA SER A 97 -8.19 14.80 3.85
C SER A 97 -6.88 14.12 3.44
N ALA A 98 -5.74 14.68 3.87
CA ALA A 98 -4.42 14.12 3.68
C ALA A 98 -3.66 14.05 5.01
N VAL A 99 -2.85 13.02 5.19
CA VAL A 99 -1.96 12.91 6.34
C VAL A 99 -0.62 13.52 5.96
N VAL A 100 -0.12 14.46 6.75
CA VAL A 100 1.20 15.04 6.59
C VAL A 100 2.10 14.46 7.66
N PHE A 101 3.09 13.68 7.23
CA PHE A 101 4.18 13.24 8.09
C PHE A 101 5.33 14.24 8.02
N THR A 102 5.80 14.70 9.17
CA THR A 102 7.01 15.52 9.30
C THR A 102 8.00 14.78 10.18
N PRO A 103 9.16 14.38 9.66
CA PRO A 103 10.17 13.69 10.46
C PRO A 103 10.84 14.65 11.44
N ASP A 104 11.24 14.13 12.60
CA ASP A 104 11.97 14.93 13.60
C ASP A 104 13.38 15.29 13.10
N THR A 105 13.96 14.39 12.32
CA THR A 105 15.20 14.60 11.58
C THR A 105 14.89 14.78 10.10
N PRO A 106 15.31 15.87 9.45
CA PRO A 106 15.09 16.08 8.02
C PRO A 106 15.53 14.90 7.17
N PHE A 107 14.85 14.70 6.05
CA PHE A 107 15.27 13.72 5.07
C PHE A 107 16.70 14.03 4.56
N VAL A 108 17.41 12.99 4.16
CA VAL A 108 18.75 13.10 3.60
C VAL A 108 18.65 13.18 2.08
N LYS A 109 19.16 14.27 1.50
CA LYS A 109 19.18 14.46 0.03
C LYS A 109 19.83 13.28 -0.69
N GLY A 110 19.16 12.78 -1.73
CA GLY A 110 19.61 11.64 -2.52
C GLY A 110 19.29 10.28 -1.88
N GLN A 111 18.77 10.25 -0.66
CA GLN A 111 18.38 9.03 0.03
C GLN A 111 16.98 8.60 -0.42
N THR A 112 16.84 7.29 -0.64
CA THR A 112 15.54 6.66 -0.87
C THR A 112 14.90 6.30 0.46
N TYR A 113 13.59 6.49 0.53
CA TYR A 113 12.74 6.14 1.66
C TYR A 113 11.55 5.33 1.17
N PHE A 114 10.90 4.62 2.08
CA PHE A 114 9.66 3.90 1.78
C PHE A 114 8.65 4.07 2.90
N ILE A 115 7.38 4.08 2.52
CA ILE A 115 6.25 4.10 3.45
C ILE A 115 5.58 2.75 3.38
N ARG A 116 5.44 2.10 4.53
CA ARG A 116 4.65 0.89 4.67
C ARG A 116 3.26 1.27 5.14
N ASN A 117 2.29 1.12 4.24
CA ASN A 117 0.89 1.34 4.56
C ASN A 117 0.20 -0.01 4.78
N TYR A 118 -0.26 -0.24 6.01
CA TYR A 118 -1.00 -1.43 6.38
C TYR A 118 -2.48 -1.26 6.06
N ARG A 119 -3.00 -2.09 5.14
CA ARG A 119 -4.42 -2.11 4.81
C ARG A 119 -5.18 -2.83 5.91
N LEU A 120 -6.16 -2.14 6.48
CA LEU A 120 -7.22 -2.78 7.25
C LEU A 120 -8.03 -3.64 6.29
N GLY A 121 -8.15 -4.94 6.58
CA GLY A 121 -9.00 -5.84 5.79
C GLY A 121 -10.46 -5.37 5.81
N GLU A 122 -11.22 -5.72 4.77
CA GLU A 122 -12.67 -5.45 4.75
C GLU A 122 -13.32 -6.09 6.00
N GLY A 123 -13.86 -5.24 6.89
CA GLY A 123 -14.48 -5.67 8.15
C GLY A 123 -13.56 -5.71 9.38
N ALA A 124 -12.25 -5.45 9.24
CA ALA A 124 -11.35 -5.34 10.38
C ALA A 124 -11.47 -3.94 11.01
N ARG A 125 -11.81 -3.85 12.30
CA ARG A 125 -11.78 -2.56 13.00
C ARG A 125 -10.33 -2.18 13.25
N LEU A 126 -10.02 -0.90 13.10
CA LEU A 126 -8.70 -0.33 13.40
C LEU A 126 -8.17 -0.79 14.78
N ILE A 127 -9.08 -0.86 15.76
CA ILE A 127 -8.77 -1.29 17.12
C ILE A 127 -8.29 -2.75 17.19
N ASP A 128 -8.73 -3.63 16.29
CA ASP A 128 -8.34 -5.05 16.29
C ASP A 128 -6.92 -5.22 15.73
N TYR A 129 -6.53 -4.34 14.80
CA TYR A 129 -5.16 -4.25 14.29
C TYR A 129 -4.21 -3.68 15.35
N ILE A 130 -4.59 -2.59 16.01
CA ILE A 130 -3.79 -1.94 17.07
C ILE A 130 -3.66 -2.86 18.30
N LYS A 131 -4.69 -3.63 18.66
CA LYS A 131 -4.67 -4.57 19.79
C LYS A 131 -3.89 -5.87 19.54
N GLY A 132 -3.22 -6.01 18.39
CA GLY A 132 -2.38 -7.18 18.10
C GLY A 132 -3.15 -8.47 17.79
N HIS A 133 -4.45 -8.38 17.45
CA HIS A 133 -5.24 -9.52 16.98
C HIS A 133 -5.17 -9.75 15.46
N SER A 134 -4.20 -9.10 14.79
CA SER A 134 -3.89 -9.40 13.39
C SER A 134 -3.37 -10.83 13.27
N GLN A 135 -4.15 -11.70 12.61
CA GLN A 135 -3.76 -13.08 12.32
C GLN A 135 -2.40 -13.10 11.60
N PRO A 136 -1.40 -13.86 12.11
CA PRO A 136 -0.12 -14.03 11.44
C PRO A 136 -0.33 -14.51 10.01
N GLY A 137 0.21 -13.78 9.02
CA GLY A 137 0.13 -14.12 7.60
C GLY A 137 -0.94 -13.38 6.77
N ARG A 138 -1.70 -12.44 7.33
CA ARG A 138 -2.73 -11.65 6.61
C ARG A 138 -2.54 -10.13 6.66
N THR A 139 -1.38 -9.63 7.06
CA THR A 139 -1.10 -8.19 7.05
C THR A 139 -0.75 -7.74 5.64
N HIS A 140 -1.78 -7.34 4.89
CA HIS A 140 -1.59 -6.75 3.57
C HIS A 140 -1.04 -5.34 3.73
N PHE A 141 0.24 -5.14 3.44
CA PHE A 141 0.82 -3.81 3.34
C PHE A 141 1.22 -3.49 1.91
N ILE A 142 1.29 -2.19 1.60
CA ILE A 142 1.89 -1.68 0.38
C ILE A 142 3.10 -0.83 0.75
N ASP A 143 4.23 -1.10 0.09
CA ASP A 143 5.44 -0.29 0.22
C ASP A 143 5.42 0.77 -0.89
N LEU A 144 5.37 2.04 -0.49
CA LEU A 144 5.39 3.19 -1.39
C LEU A 144 6.74 3.88 -1.30
N ILE A 145 7.51 3.87 -2.37
CA ILE A 145 8.89 4.37 -2.40
C ILE A 145 8.89 5.82 -2.86
N PHE A 146 9.70 6.66 -2.20
CA PHE A 146 9.98 8.02 -2.64
C PHE A 146 11.45 8.38 -2.42
N LYS A 147 11.93 9.41 -3.10
CA LYS A 147 13.30 9.90 -3.03
C LYS A 147 13.28 11.40 -2.80
N GLU A 148 14.18 11.87 -1.93
CA GLU A 148 14.43 13.31 -1.74
C GLU A 148 15.57 13.81 -2.64
#